data_AF-A0A7U9R505-F1
#
_entry.id   AF-A0A7U9R505-F1
#
_cell.length_a   1.000
_cell.length_b   1.000
_cell.length_c   1.000
_cell.angle_alpha   90.00
_cell.angle_beta   90.00
_cell.angle_gamma   90.00
#
_symmetry.space_group_name_H-M   'P 1'
#
loop_
_entity.id
_entity.type
_entity.pdbx_description
1 polymer ?
#
loop_
_entity_poly.entity_id
_entity_poly.type
_entity_poly.pdbx_seq_one_letter_code
_entity_poly.pdbx_strand_id
1 'polypeptide(L)' 'MIYVGIDIAKLNHFAAAVSSDGEILIEPFKFTNNTCI' A
#
# COMPACT_ATOMS: atom_id res chain seq x y z
N MET A 1 15.82 1.94 -6.84
CA MET A 1 14.47 2.21 -7.38
C MET A 1 13.45 1.93 -6.29
N ILE A 2 12.24 2.49 -6.36
CA ILE A 2 11.17 2.21 -5.39
C ILE A 2 10.05 1.49 -6.12
N TYR A 3 9.59 0.38 -5.56
CA TYR A 3 8.44 -0.38 -6.05
C TYR A 3 7.28 -0.20 -5.09
N VAL A 4 6.11 0.12 -5.63
CA VAL A 4 4.89 0.32 -4.85
C VAL A 4 3.91 -0.80 -5.21
N GLY A 5 3.53 -1.59 -4.21
CA GLY A 5 2.48 -2.58 -4.33
C GLY A 5 1.19 -2.02 -3.78
N ILE A 6 0.11 -2.07 -4.56
CA ILE A 6 -1.23 -1.68 -4.12
C ILE A 6 -2.18 -2.85 -4.38
N ASP A 7 -2.75 -3.39 -3.31
CA ASP A 7 -3.85 -4.35 -3.39
C ASP A 7 -5.17 -3.59 -3.30
N ILE A 8 -6.02 -3.74 -4.32
CA ILE A 8 -7.26 -2.98 -4.49
C ILE A 8 -8.45 -3.90 -4.28
N ALA A 9 -9.12 -3.78 -3.14
CA ALA A 9 -10.44 -4.39 -2.91
C ALA A 9 -11.55 -3.33 -2.85
N LYS A 10 -12.81 -3.77 -2.76
CA LYS A 10 -13.99 -2.89 -2.88
C LYS A 10 -14.07 -1.77 -1.83
N LEU A 11 -13.65 -2.07 -0.60
CA LEU A 11 -13.75 -1.14 0.54
C LEU A 11 -12.41 -0.91 1.21
N ASN A 12 -11.53 -1.91 1.19
CA ASN A 12 -10.26 -1.87 1.88
C ASN A 12 -9.17 -2.10 0.85
N HIS A 13 -8.11 -1.32 0.95
CA HIS A 13 -6.94 -1.41 0.11
C HIS A 13 -5.72 -1.58 1.01
N PHE A 14 -4.67 -2.17 0.47
CA PHE A 14 -3.38 -2.23 1.14
C PHE A 14 -2.33 -1.62 0.23
N ALA A 15 -1.37 -0.89 0.82
CA ALA A 15 -0.21 -0.39 0.11
C ALA A 15 1.06 -0.68 0.91
N ALA A 16 2.14 -0.96 0.18
CA ALA A 16 3.49 -1.09 0.72
C ALA A 16 4.49 -0.53 -0.28
N ALA A 17 5.67 -0.15 0.20
CA ALA A 17 6.77 0.28 -0.65
C ALA A 17 8.06 -0.46 -0.28
N VAL A 18 8.78 -0.92 -1.31
CA VAL A 18 10.05 -1.64 -1.15
C VAL A 18 11.14 -1.03 -2.04
N SER A 19 12.39 -1.11 -1.60
CA SER A 19 13.55 -0.70 -2.39
C SER A 19 13.90 -1.77 -3.44
N SER A 20 14.77 -1.43 -4.39
CA SER A 20 15.34 -2.40 -5.35
C SER A 20 16.18 -3.49 -4.69
N ASP A 21 16.63 -3.26 -3.47
CA ASP A 21 17.41 -4.22 -2.68
C ASP A 21 16.51 -5.11 -1.82
N GLY A 22 15.18 -4.97 -1.94
CA GLY A 22 14.19 -5.77 -1.22
C GLY A 22 13.88 -5.29 0.20
N GLU A 23 14.38 -4.11 0.59
CA GLU A 23 14.10 -3.53 1.91
C GLU A 23 12.69 -2.94 1.95
N ILE A 24 11.95 -3.20 3.03
CA ILE A 24 10.65 -2.57 3.27
C ILE A 24 10.90 -1.10 3.68
N LEU A 25 10.46 -0.18 2.82
CA LEU A 25 10.56 1.26 3.06
C LEU A 25 9.32 1.78 3.79
N ILE A 26 8.16 1.22 3.47
CA ILE A 26 6.88 1.49 4.14
C ILE A 26 6.21 0.13 4.38
N GLU A 27 5.97 -0.18 5.65
CA GLU A 27 5.25 -1.38 6.06
C GLU A 27 3.85 -1.42 5.45
N PRO A 28 3.32 -2.61 5.09
CA PRO A 28 1.99 -2.72 4.55
C PRO A 28 0.94 -2.06 5.45
N PHE A 29 0.23 -1.08 4.92
CA PHE A 29 -0.83 -0.39 5.64
C PHE A 29 -2.15 -0.48 4.89
N LYS A 30 -3.22 -0.60 5.67
CA LYS A 30 -4.59 -0.63 5.19
C LYS A 30 -5.14 0.77 5.09
N PHE A 31 -5.83 1.07 4.00
CA PHE A 31 -6.69 2.25 3.88
C PHE A 31 -8.06 1.86 3.33
N THR A 32 -9.10 2.60 3.71
CA THR A 32 -10.47 2.30 3.34
C THR A 32 -10.96 3.34 2.34
N ASN A 33 -11.60 2.93 1.25
CA ASN A 33 -12.35 3.85 0.40
C ASN A 33 -13.68 4.18 1.09
N ASN A 34 -13.59 4.97 2.15
CA ASN A 34 -14.75 5.50 2.84
C ASN A 34 -14.92 6.95 2.42
N THR A 35 -15.60 7.18 1.29
CA THR A 35 -16.05 8.53 0.92
C THR A 35 -17.28 8.88 1.76
N CYS A 36 -17.05 9.31 2.99
CA CYS A 36 -17.97 10.10 3.81
C CYS A 36 -17.19 10.62 5.04
N ILE A 37 -16.59 11.80 4.89
CA ILE A 37 -16.69 13.04 5.72
C ILE A 37 -15.83 14.09 5.01
#